data_AF-A0A925MU43-F1
#
_entry.id   AF-A0A925MU43-F1
#
_cell.length_a   1.000
_cell.length_b   1.000
_cell.length_c   1.000
_cell.angle_alpha   90.00
_cell.angle_beta   90.00
_cell.angle_gamma   90.00
#
_symmetry.space_group_name_H-M   'P 1'
#
loop_
_entity.id
_entity.type
_entity.pdbx_description
1 polymer ?
#
loop_
_entity_poly.entity_id
_entity_poly.type
_entity_poly.pdbx_seq_one_letter_code
_entity_poly.pdbx_strand_id
1 'polypeptide(L)'
;VIDGFSTMMGLSIDFADGRVKQTNFHQYPLLRMPNAPQVETHFIQSDFSPTGAGEPALPPIAPAIANAIFAATGQRVRSMPLTKEGYSI
;
A
#
# COMPACT_ATOMS: atom_id res chain seq x y z
N VAL A 1 5.16 0.64 -6.13
CA VAL A 1 3.98 -0.27 -6.25
C VAL A 1 3.92 -1.29 -5.12
N ILE A 2 4.81 -2.30 -5.09
CA ILE A 2 4.78 -3.39 -4.10
C ILE A 2 4.80 -2.88 -2.65
N ASP A 3 5.68 -1.94 -2.33
CA ASP A 3 5.77 -1.37 -0.98
C ASP A 3 4.51 -0.56 -0.59
N GLY A 4 3.97 0.21 -1.52
CA GLY A 4 2.69 0.91 -1.33
C GLY A 4 1.52 -0.04 -1.08
N PHE A 5 1.48 -1.17 -1.79
CA PHE A 5 0.49 -2.22 -1.58
C PHE A 5 0.65 -2.88 -0.20
N SER A 6 1.88 -3.27 0.16
CA SER A 6 2.19 -3.81 1.48
C SER A 6 1.73 -2.86 2.58
N THR A 7 2.12 -1.58 2.45
CA THR A 7 1.84 -0.52 3.43
C THR A 7 0.35 -0.33 3.65
N MET A 8 -0.41 -0.18 2.57
CA MET A 8 -1.85 0.08 2.69
C MET A 8 -2.65 -1.14 3.19
N MET A 9 -2.20 -2.36 2.88
CA MET A 9 -2.97 -3.56 3.18
C MET A 9 -2.85 -3.98 4.63
N GLY A 10 -1.65 -3.99 5.21
CA GLY A 10 -1.43 -4.65 6.50
C GLY A 10 -0.31 -4.13 7.38
N LEU A 11 0.51 -3.19 6.91
CA LEU A 11 1.59 -2.66 7.75
C LEU A 11 1.04 -1.62 8.72
N SER A 12 1.27 -1.86 10.00
CA SER A 12 0.97 -0.89 11.06
C SER A 12 1.98 -1.00 12.19
N ILE A 13 2.33 0.15 12.75
CA ILE A 13 3.11 0.25 13.98
C ILE A 13 2.18 0.77 15.06
N ASP A 14 1.96 -0.05 16.09
CA ASP A 14 1.16 0.32 17.25
C ASP A 14 2.09 0.69 18.42
N PHE A 15 1.64 1.63 19.25
CA PHE A 15 2.35 2.07 20.44
C PHE A 15 1.59 1.67 21.71
N ALA A 16 2.32 1.19 22.71
CA ALA A 16 1.82 0.98 24.07
C ALA A 16 2.91 1.40 25.07
N ASP A 17 2.52 2.11 26.13
CA ASP A 17 3.43 2.57 27.20
C ASP A 17 4.68 3.31 26.67
N GLY A 18 4.49 4.14 25.63
CA GLY A 18 5.56 4.91 24.99
C GLY A 18 6.52 4.08 24.12
N ARG A 19 6.18 2.83 23.79
CA ARG A 19 7.04 1.92 23.02
C ARG A 19 6.29 1.28 21.85
N VAL A 20 7.01 1.02 20.76
CA VAL A 20 6.50 0.22 19.64
C VAL A 20 6.23 -1.20 20.10
N LYS A 21 5.05 -1.74 19.76
CA LYS A 21 4.66 -3.11 20.10
C LYS A 21 5.29 -4.15 19.19
N GLN A 22 5.39 -3.87 17.89
CA GLN A 22 5.95 -4.77 16.89
C GLN A 22 7.47 -4.83 17.04
N THR A 23 8.00 -5.96 17.48
CA THR A 23 9.44 -6.12 17.74
C THR A 23 10.22 -6.75 16.58
N ASN A 24 9.53 -7.37 15.62
CA ASN A 24 10.13 -8.04 14.47
C ASN A 24 9.07 -8.29 13.36
N PHE A 25 9.49 -8.77 12.18
CA PHE A 25 8.67 -8.95 10.97
C PHE A 25 7.56 -10.01 11.07
N HIS A 26 7.55 -10.85 12.11
CA HIS A 26 6.41 -11.73 12.37
C HIS A 26 5.19 -10.95 12.91
N GLN A 27 5.40 -9.73 13.44
CA GLN A 27 4.36 -8.80 13.91
C GLN A 27 4.18 -7.59 12.99
N TYR A 28 5.11 -7.37 12.07
CA TYR A 28 5.03 -6.36 11.01
C TYR A 28 5.08 -7.08 9.64
N PRO A 29 3.93 -7.63 9.19
CA PRO A 29 3.90 -8.60 8.11
C PRO A 29 4.09 -7.93 6.74
N LEU A 30 5.35 -7.75 6.35
CA LEU A 30 5.71 -7.35 4.99
C LEU A 30 5.10 -8.33 3.97
N LEU A 31 4.62 -7.77 2.86
CA LEU A 31 4.04 -8.53 1.77
C LEU A 31 5.00 -9.65 1.32
N ARG A 32 4.44 -10.83 1.05
CA ARG A 32 5.18 -12.01 0.59
C ARG A 32 4.90 -12.28 -0.89
N MET A 33 5.80 -13.00 -1.55
CA MET A 33 5.71 -13.28 -3.00
C MET A 33 4.36 -13.86 -3.45
N PRO A 34 3.71 -14.80 -2.74
CA PRO A 34 2.42 -15.36 -3.17
C PRO A 34 1.27 -14.34 -3.20
N ASN A 35 1.47 -13.21 -2.51
CA ASN A 35 0.48 -12.17 -2.29
C ASN A 35 0.80 -10.90 -3.11
N ALA A 36 1.90 -10.90 -3.86
CA ALA A 36 2.28 -9.78 -4.68
C ALA A 36 1.31 -9.64 -5.86
N PRO A 37 0.73 -8.44 -6.09
CA PRO A 37 -0.09 -8.23 -7.28
C PRO A 37 0.77 -8.27 -8.54
N GLN A 38 0.16 -8.63 -9.67
CA GLN A 38 0.78 -8.39 -10.98
C GLN A 38 0.91 -6.88 -11.20
N VAL A 39 2.09 -6.43 -11.61
CA VAL A 39 2.38 -5.02 -11.86
C VAL A 39 2.81 -4.85 -13.30
N GLU A 40 2.03 -4.09 -14.06
CA GLU A 40 2.39 -3.63 -15.39
C GLU A 40 2.91 -2.18 -15.31
N THR A 41 3.96 -1.88 -16.05
CA THR A 41 4.61 -0.56 -16.03
C THR A 41 4.69 0.00 -17.43
N HIS A 42 4.26 1.25 -17.59
CA HIS A 42 4.31 1.99 -18.84
C HIS A 42 5.03 3.31 -18.60
N PHE A 43 5.95 3.65 -19.50
CA PHE A 43 6.63 4.94 -19.48
C PHE A 43 6.00 5.87 -20.50
N ILE A 44 5.66 7.08 -20.07
CA ILE A 44 5.21 8.15 -20.96
C ILE A 44 6.46 8.82 -21.53
N GLN A 45 6.54 8.91 -22.86
CA GLN A 45 7.61 9.66 -23.53
C GLN A 45 7.39 11.16 -23.34
N SER A 46 8.47 11.89 -23.06
CA SER A 46 8.42 13.30 -22.72
C SER A 46 9.69 14.00 -23.20
N ASP A 47 9.55 15.20 -23.76
CA ASP A 47 10.67 16.06 -24.16
C ASP A 47 11.29 16.83 -22.98
N PHE A 48 10.65 16.81 -21.81
CA PHE A 48 11.20 17.40 -20.59
C PHE A 48 12.39 16.59 -20.05
N SER A 49 13.33 17.29 -19.39
CA SER A 49 14.45 16.65 -18.70
C SER A 49 13.99 15.59 -17.70
N PRO A 50 14.69 14.45 -17.58
CA PRO A 50 14.34 13.42 -16.61
C PRO A 50 14.32 13.94 -15.17
N THR A 51 13.36 13.46 -14.39
CA THR A 51 13.23 13.72 -12.95
C THR A 51 13.31 12.43 -12.15
N GLY A 52 13.31 12.52 -10.83
CA GLY A 52 13.30 11.35 -9.95
C GLY A 52 12.08 10.44 -10.19
N ALA A 53 12.32 9.13 -10.23
CA ALA A 53 11.29 8.11 -10.49
C ALA A 53 11.19 7.04 -9.38
N GLY A 54 11.95 7.16 -8.28
CA GLY A 54 11.96 6.18 -7.19
C GLY A 54 10.68 6.18 -6.33
N GLU A 55 10.24 7.37 -5.90
CA GLU A 55 9.08 7.55 -5.03
C GLU A 55 7.72 7.62 -5.76
N PRO A 56 7.57 8.19 -6.98
CA PRO A 56 6.26 8.45 -7.60
C PRO A 56 5.34 7.24 -7.72
N ALA A 57 5.88 6.02 -7.76
CA ALA A 57 5.09 4.79 -7.84
C ALA A 57 4.53 4.29 -6.49
N LEU A 58 4.78 5.00 -5.36
CA LEU A 58 4.27 4.64 -4.03
C LEU A 58 2.97 5.39 -3.68
N PRO A 59 2.92 6.74 -3.68
CA PRO A 59 1.73 7.49 -3.23
C PRO A 59 0.42 7.16 -3.97
N PRO A 60 0.40 6.90 -5.29
CA PRO A 60 -0.84 6.63 -6.01
C PRO A 60 -1.52 5.30 -5.67
N ILE A 61 -0.81 4.35 -5.05
CA ILE A 61 -1.30 2.98 -4.84
C ILE A 61 -2.50 2.94 -3.89
N ALA A 62 -2.40 3.60 -2.73
CA ALA A 62 -3.47 3.63 -1.74
C ALA A 62 -4.81 4.20 -2.28
N PRO A 63 -4.85 5.40 -2.89
CA PRO A 63 -6.09 5.93 -3.45
C PRO A 63 -6.58 5.13 -4.67
N ALA A 64 -5.71 4.54 -5.49
CA ALA A 64 -6.12 3.71 -6.62
C ALA A 64 -6.93 2.49 -6.16
N ILE A 65 -6.45 1.77 -5.14
CA ILE A 65 -7.15 0.60 -4.60
C ILE A 65 -8.37 1.01 -3.79
N ALA A 66 -8.32 2.08 -2.99
CA ALA A 66 -9.51 2.58 -2.28
C ALA A 66 -10.64 2.98 -3.25
N ASN A 67 -10.30 3.56 -4.40
CA ASN A 67 -11.26 3.85 -5.47
C ASN A 67 -11.80 2.58 -6.14
N ALA A 68 -10.95 1.56 -6.35
CA ALA A 68 -11.38 0.28 -6.88
C ALA A 68 -12.35 -0.44 -5.94
N ILE A 69 -12.08 -0.42 -4.63
CA ILE A 69 -12.99 -0.92 -3.60
C ILE A 69 -14.33 -0.19 -3.68
N PHE A 70 -14.34 1.13 -3.72
CA PHE A 70 -15.59 1.89 -3.84
C PHE A 70 -16.34 1.57 -5.13
N ALA A 71 -15.65 1.45 -6.26
CA ALA A 71 -16.28 1.11 -7.53
C ALA A 71 -16.93 -0.29 -7.49
N ALA A 72 -16.31 -1.24 -6.79
CA ALA A 72 -16.82 -2.61 -6.66
C ALA A 72 -17.93 -2.78 -5.62
N THR A 73 -17.88 -2.02 -4.52
CA THR A 73 -18.74 -2.27 -3.33
C THR A 73 -19.66 -1.11 -2.95
N GLY A 74 -19.42 0.09 -3.49
CA GLY A 74 -20.05 1.34 -3.04
C GLY A 74 -19.53 1.87 -1.69
N GLN A 75 -18.61 1.15 -1.02
CA GLN A 75 -18.08 1.56 0.28
C GLN A 75 -16.83 2.44 0.13
N ARG A 76 -16.80 3.56 0.87
CA ARG A 76 -15.65 4.47 0.91
C ARG A 76 -14.74 4.11 2.07
N VAL A 77 -13.57 3.54 1.79
CA VAL A 77 -12.52 3.35 2.79
C VAL A 77 -11.69 4.64 2.92
N ARG A 78 -11.50 5.11 4.16
CA ARG A 78 -10.74 6.34 4.47
C ARG A 78 -9.64 6.14 5.52
N SER A 79 -9.48 4.91 5.98
CA SER A 79 -8.54 4.51 7.02
C SER A 79 -7.67 3.37 6.51
N MET A 80 -6.46 3.28 7.05
CA MET A 80 -5.50 2.21 6.76
C MET A 80 -4.94 1.65 8.07
N PRO A 81 -4.43 0.41 8.07
CA PRO A 81 -4.41 -0.53 6.94
C PRO A 81 -5.79 -1.14 6.61
N LEU A 82 -5.99 -1.58 5.36
CA LEU A 82 -7.27 -2.13 4.89
C LEU A 82 -7.70 -3.41 5.62
N THR A 83 -6.76 -4.16 6.19
CA THR A 83 -7.05 -5.30 7.08
C THR A 83 -7.82 -4.91 8.35
N LYS A 84 -7.67 -3.67 8.85
CA LYS A 84 -8.49 -3.15 9.96
C LYS A 84 -9.90 -2.74 9.50
N GLU A 85 -10.11 -2.60 8.20
CA GLU A 85 -11.39 -2.23 7.57
C GLU A 85 -12.16 -3.45 7.00
N GLY A 86 -11.68 -4.68 7.28
CA GLY A 86 -12.35 -5.93 6.89
C GLY A 86 -11.92 -6.51 5.53
N TYR A 87 -10.89 -5.95 4.88
CA TYR A 87 -10.34 -6.50 3.62
C TYR A 87 -9.17 -7.43 3.89
N SER A 88 -8.96 -8.41 3.02
CA SER A 88 -7.82 -9.34 3.08
C SER A 88 -6.95 -9.23 1.84
N ILE A 89 -5.70 -9.67 1.98
CA ILE A 89 -4.79 -9.98 0.86
C ILE A 89 -5.04 -11.44 0.43
#